data_AF-A0AAJ2IF90-F1
#
_entry.id   AF-A0AAJ2IF90-F1
#
_cell.length_a   1.000
_cell.length_b   1.000
_cell.length_c   1.000
_cell.angle_alpha   90.00
_cell.angle_beta   90.00
_cell.angle_gamma   90.00
#
_symmetry.space_group_name_H-M   'P 1'
#
loop_
_entity.id
_entity.type
_entity.pdbx_description
1 polymer ?
#
loop_
_entity_poly.entity_id
_entity_poly.type
_entity_poly.pdbx_seq_one_letter_code
_entity_poly.pdbx_strand_id
1 'polypeptide(L)'
;MTENSEHPGDPAAQLAVAYADTSASQLGFSLSAPLQEPLAQEDREIDGITVSVRLLGASHQVLVEDGVQRICETVACLPEVTSALPESFQESGYYFSSRVEQVNPDQLAALVEQLSARVTEQLATGHPCVMGRFPGEPHAVTAIVSESTDDSISWHTWHTYPKAAEVVITSSRIDRGPVARP
;
A
#
# COMPACT_ATOMS: atom_id res chain seq x y z
N MET A 1 -16.59 29.29 -15.80
CA MET A 1 -15.12 29.25 -15.67
C MET A 1 -14.85 28.74 -14.27
N THR A 2 -14.72 27.43 -14.13
CA THR A 2 -14.25 26.80 -12.90
C THR A 2 -12.85 26.32 -13.23
N GLU A 3 -11.87 27.12 -12.82
CA GLU A 3 -10.46 26.76 -12.91
C GLU A 3 -10.23 25.61 -11.93
N ASN A 4 -9.90 24.44 -12.47
CA ASN A 4 -9.27 23.37 -11.71
C ASN A 4 -7.98 23.94 -11.16
N SER A 5 -7.95 24.25 -9.87
CA SER A 5 -6.69 24.34 -9.13
C SER A 5 -6.14 22.92 -8.98
N GLU A 6 -5.58 22.38 -10.05
CA GLU A 6 -4.57 21.34 -9.94
C GLU A 6 -3.44 21.95 -9.11
N HIS A 7 -3.32 21.53 -7.85
CA HIS A 7 -2.11 21.79 -7.07
C HIS A 7 -0.97 21.05 -7.78
N PRO A 8 0.01 21.76 -8.36
CA PRO A 8 1.19 21.09 -8.88
C PRO A 8 2.00 20.65 -7.66
N GLY A 9 1.83 19.40 -7.23
CA GLY A 9 2.60 18.84 -6.11
C GLY A 9 1.91 17.85 -5.16
N ASP A 10 0.64 17.49 -5.34
CA ASP A 10 0.05 16.37 -4.56
C ASP A 10 0.29 15.04 -5.30
N PRO A 11 1.06 14.09 -4.74
CA PRO A 11 1.29 12.80 -5.37
C PRO A 11 0.08 11.86 -5.28
N ALA A 12 -0.98 12.25 -4.55
CA ALA A 12 -2.14 11.40 -4.36
C ALA A 12 -3.08 11.40 -5.57
N ALA A 13 -3.39 10.20 -6.08
CA ALA A 13 -4.43 9.98 -7.07
C ALA A 13 -5.82 10.18 -6.44
N GLN A 14 -6.74 10.81 -7.17
CA GLN A 14 -8.16 10.84 -6.80
C GLN A 14 -8.80 9.50 -7.21
N LEU A 15 -9.25 8.72 -6.23
CA LEU A 15 -9.86 7.42 -6.49
C LEU A 15 -11.27 7.60 -7.06
N ALA A 16 -11.59 6.93 -8.17
CA ALA A 16 -12.88 7.06 -8.85
C ALA A 16 -14.04 6.30 -8.18
N VAL A 17 -13.92 5.99 -6.89
CA VAL A 17 -14.90 5.22 -6.11
C VAL A 17 -15.30 5.98 -4.85
N ALA A 18 -16.53 5.81 -4.42
CA ALA A 18 -16.98 6.37 -3.14
C ALA A 18 -16.24 5.70 -1.98
N TYR A 19 -15.98 6.46 -0.92
CA TYR A 19 -15.47 5.92 0.32
C TYR A 19 -16.53 5.01 0.96
N ALA A 20 -16.29 3.70 0.92
CA ALA A 20 -17.08 2.73 1.67
C ALA A 20 -16.52 2.66 3.09
N ASP A 21 -17.36 3.01 4.07
CA ASP A 21 -17.01 2.97 5.48
C ASP A 21 -16.63 1.53 5.85
N THR A 22 -15.34 1.34 6.11
CA THR A 22 -14.76 0.05 6.47
C THR A 22 -13.95 0.27 7.73
N SER A 23 -14.02 -0.63 8.69
CA SER A 23 -13.14 -0.59 9.87
C SER A 23 -11.98 -1.55 9.67
N ALA A 24 -10.91 -1.37 10.44
CA ALA A 24 -9.74 -2.26 10.40
C ALA A 24 -10.12 -3.75 10.50
N SER A 25 -11.17 -4.06 11.27
CA SER A 25 -11.63 -5.43 11.53
C SER A 25 -12.15 -6.19 10.31
N GLN A 26 -12.41 -5.50 9.20
CA GLN A 26 -12.90 -6.11 7.97
C GLN A 26 -11.79 -6.50 7.00
N LEU A 27 -10.56 -6.04 7.25
CA LEU A 27 -9.42 -6.40 6.42
C LEU A 27 -9.03 -7.85 6.65
N GLY A 28 -8.85 -8.56 5.54
CA GLY A 28 -8.14 -9.82 5.53
C GLY A 28 -6.79 -9.70 4.85
N PHE A 29 -6.00 -10.75 4.95
CA PHE A 29 -4.68 -10.89 4.31
C PHE A 29 -4.63 -12.16 3.46
N SER A 30 -4.04 -12.11 2.27
CA SER A 30 -3.80 -13.29 1.42
C SER A 30 -2.60 -13.10 0.49
N LEU A 31 -1.83 -14.16 0.27
CA LEU A 31 -0.82 -14.26 -0.80
C LEU A 31 -1.32 -14.99 -2.07
N SER A 32 -2.56 -15.49 -2.03
CA SER A 32 -3.15 -16.34 -3.08
C SER A 32 -4.38 -15.75 -3.75
N ALA A 33 -4.80 -14.56 -3.31
CA ALA A 33 -5.92 -13.85 -3.92
C ALA A 33 -5.59 -13.50 -5.38
N PRO A 34 -6.58 -13.54 -6.29
CA PRO A 34 -6.35 -13.21 -7.69
C PRO A 34 -5.97 -11.73 -7.85
N LEU A 35 -5.15 -11.46 -8.86
CA LEU A 35 -4.80 -10.09 -9.25
C LEU A 35 -6.07 -9.35 -9.71
N GLN A 36 -6.25 -8.11 -9.26
CA GLN A 36 -7.39 -7.26 -9.60
C GLN A 36 -6.98 -6.01 -10.35
N GLU A 37 -7.92 -5.45 -11.11
CA GLU A 37 -7.73 -4.16 -11.78
C GLU A 37 -7.58 -3.04 -10.75
N PRO A 38 -6.49 -2.26 -10.80
CA PRO A 38 -6.25 -1.23 -9.80
C PRO A 38 -6.97 0.08 -10.14
N LEU A 39 -7.36 0.80 -9.10
CA LEU A 39 -7.84 2.19 -9.22
C LEU A 39 -6.68 3.18 -9.42
N ALA A 40 -5.51 2.85 -8.87
CA ALA A 40 -4.25 3.53 -9.08
C ALA A 40 -3.11 2.52 -8.90
N GLN A 41 -2.05 2.63 -9.69
CA GLN A 41 -0.89 1.76 -9.59
C GLN A 41 0.39 2.51 -9.95
N GLU A 42 1.52 1.99 -9.48
CA GLU A 42 2.84 2.40 -9.92
C GLU A 42 3.72 1.15 -10.08
N ASP A 43 4.31 1.02 -11.27
CA ASP A 43 5.12 -0.13 -11.65
C ASP A 43 6.58 0.30 -11.85
N ARG A 44 7.52 -0.40 -11.22
CA ARG A 44 8.95 -0.17 -11.38
C ARG A 44 9.72 -1.48 -11.38
N GLU A 45 10.83 -1.49 -12.10
CA GLU A 45 11.82 -2.55 -12.00
C GLU A 45 12.91 -2.11 -11.01
N ILE A 46 13.26 -3.00 -10.08
CA ILE A 46 14.34 -2.81 -9.11
C ILE A 46 15.27 -4.00 -9.23
N ASP A 47 16.48 -3.78 -9.77
CA ASP A 47 17.51 -4.82 -9.96
C ASP A 47 17.00 -6.09 -10.69
N GLY A 48 16.19 -5.90 -11.72
CA GLY A 48 15.58 -6.99 -12.50
C GLY A 48 14.33 -7.62 -11.87
N ILE A 49 13.89 -7.12 -10.71
CA ILE A 49 12.66 -7.54 -10.03
C ILE A 49 11.56 -6.54 -10.35
N THR A 50 10.45 -7.02 -10.90
CA THR A 50 9.27 -6.20 -11.14
C THR A 50 8.51 -6.01 -9.84
N VAL A 51 8.24 -4.76 -9.49
CA VAL A 51 7.43 -4.38 -8.33
C VAL A 51 6.27 -3.50 -8.80
N SER A 52 5.05 -3.94 -8.52
CA SER A 52 3.81 -3.22 -8.84
C SER A 52 3.04 -2.97 -7.56
N VAL A 53 2.90 -1.71 -7.18
CA VAL A 53 2.09 -1.27 -6.02
C VAL A 53 0.73 -0.79 -6.51
N ARG A 54 -0.35 -1.33 -5.95
CA ARG A 54 -1.70 -1.22 -6.53
C ARG A 54 -2.73 -0.89 -5.46
N LEU A 55 -3.56 0.12 -5.71
CA LEU A 55 -4.70 0.47 -4.86
C LEU A 55 -5.99 -0.13 -5.44
N LEU A 56 -6.76 -0.80 -4.59
CA LEU A 56 -8.08 -1.36 -4.91
C LEU A 56 -9.25 -0.57 -4.29
N GLY A 57 -8.95 0.58 -3.68
CA GLY A 57 -9.84 1.31 -2.78
C GLY A 57 -9.19 1.41 -1.42
N ALA A 58 -9.89 1.05 -0.35
CA ALA A 58 -9.35 1.02 1.02
C ALA A 58 -8.53 -0.26 1.28
N SER A 59 -7.91 -0.77 0.22
CA SER A 59 -7.32 -2.09 0.09
C SER A 59 -6.20 -2.01 -0.93
N HIS A 60 -5.28 -2.96 -0.90
CA HIS A 60 -4.15 -2.92 -1.81
C HIS A 60 -3.73 -4.30 -2.32
N GLN A 61 -2.97 -4.27 -3.41
CA GLN A 61 -2.13 -5.38 -3.84
C GLN A 61 -0.69 -4.92 -4.04
N VAL A 62 0.28 -5.72 -3.61
CA VAL A 62 1.68 -5.55 -4.00
C VAL A 62 2.14 -6.82 -4.69
N LEU A 63 2.54 -6.67 -5.95
CA LEU A 63 3.07 -7.75 -6.77
C LEU A 63 4.59 -7.60 -6.86
N VAL A 64 5.30 -8.67 -6.55
CA VAL A 64 6.75 -8.79 -6.73
C VAL A 64 7.04 -10.02 -7.57
N GLU A 65 7.78 -9.87 -8.66
CA GLU A 65 8.10 -10.95 -9.60
C GLU A 65 9.53 -10.81 -10.15
N ASP A 66 10.34 -11.88 -10.06
CA ASP A 66 11.73 -11.92 -10.55
C ASP A 66 11.90 -12.84 -11.79
N GLY A 67 10.78 -13.27 -12.37
CA GLY A 67 10.72 -14.23 -13.48
C GLY A 67 10.79 -15.70 -13.06
N VAL A 68 11.09 -16.00 -11.80
CA VAL A 68 11.09 -17.37 -11.22
C VAL A 68 10.03 -17.49 -10.13
N GLN A 69 9.97 -16.51 -9.24
CA GLN A 69 9.06 -16.41 -8.13
C GLN A 69 8.13 -15.22 -8.32
N ARG A 70 6.91 -15.38 -7.80
CA ARG A 70 5.88 -14.36 -7.81
C ARG A 70 5.16 -14.35 -6.47
N ILE A 71 5.07 -13.19 -5.85
CA ILE A 71 4.26 -12.95 -4.66
C ILE A 71 3.24 -11.87 -5.00
N CYS A 72 1.98 -12.10 -4.62
CA CYS A 72 0.94 -11.09 -4.66
C CYS A 72 0.35 -10.93 -3.26
N GLU A 73 0.89 -9.99 -2.49
CA GLU A 73 0.27 -9.58 -1.23
C GLU A 73 -1.05 -8.89 -1.52
N THR A 74 -2.12 -9.32 -0.86
CA THR A 74 -3.43 -8.69 -0.90
C THR A 74 -3.92 -8.44 0.52
N VAL A 75 -4.17 -7.17 0.84
CA VAL A 75 -4.87 -6.76 2.07
C VAL A 75 -6.16 -6.08 1.67
N ALA A 76 -7.28 -6.77 1.89
CA ALA A 76 -8.57 -6.32 1.38
C ALA A 76 -9.77 -6.90 2.12
N CYS A 77 -10.91 -6.20 2.03
CA CYS A 77 -12.22 -6.68 2.50
C CYS A 77 -12.93 -7.51 1.42
N LEU A 78 -12.27 -8.52 0.87
CA LEU A 78 -12.78 -9.30 -0.27
C LEU A 78 -13.24 -10.69 0.16
N PRO A 79 -14.30 -11.25 -0.45
CA PRO A 79 -14.74 -12.62 -0.17
C PRO A 79 -13.64 -13.68 -0.37
N GLU A 80 -12.73 -13.46 -1.32
CA GLU A 80 -11.61 -14.33 -1.64
C GLU A 80 -10.48 -14.25 -0.59
N VAL A 81 -10.49 -13.21 0.24
CA VAL A 81 -9.53 -13.01 1.32
C VAL A 81 -10.18 -13.48 2.61
N THR A 82 -10.02 -14.77 2.89
CA THR A 82 -10.74 -15.44 3.99
C THR A 82 -10.01 -15.41 5.33
N SER A 83 -8.70 -15.15 5.32
CA SER A 83 -7.89 -15.02 6.53
C SER A 83 -8.01 -13.62 7.11
N ALA A 84 -8.30 -13.53 8.40
CA ALA A 84 -8.20 -12.28 9.16
C ALA A 84 -6.80 -11.69 9.02
N LEU A 85 -6.69 -10.36 9.08
CA LEU A 85 -5.42 -9.65 9.09
C LEU A 85 -4.55 -10.10 10.28
N PRO A 86 -3.41 -10.76 10.07
CA PRO A 86 -2.57 -11.25 11.15
C PRO A 86 -1.67 -10.14 11.69
N GLU A 87 -1.33 -10.17 12.98
CA GLU A 87 -0.30 -9.29 13.54
C GLU A 87 1.07 -9.53 12.90
N SER A 88 1.38 -10.80 12.59
CA SER A 88 2.56 -11.17 11.80
C SER A 88 2.32 -12.44 10.99
N PHE A 89 3.00 -12.54 9.85
CA PHE A 89 3.02 -13.71 8.98
C PHE A 89 4.39 -13.81 8.32
N GLN A 90 4.87 -15.04 8.10
CA GLN A 90 6.14 -15.29 7.44
C GLN A 90 6.05 -16.55 6.59
N GLU A 91 6.57 -16.49 5.37
CA GLU A 91 6.67 -17.61 4.46
C GLU A 91 7.84 -17.41 3.50
N SER A 92 8.76 -18.39 3.41
CA SER A 92 9.76 -18.47 2.33
C SER A 92 10.52 -17.17 1.99
N GLY A 93 11.02 -16.44 3.00
CA GLY A 93 11.75 -15.17 2.80
C GLY A 93 10.84 -13.93 2.65
N TYR A 94 9.53 -14.12 2.69
CA TYR A 94 8.53 -13.06 2.83
C TYR A 94 8.11 -12.92 4.29
N TYR A 95 8.00 -11.67 4.73
CA TYR A 95 7.61 -11.26 6.07
C TYR A 95 6.52 -10.22 5.96
N PHE A 96 5.53 -10.32 6.83
CA PHE A 96 4.42 -9.39 6.96
C PHE A 96 4.18 -9.10 8.43
N SER A 97 3.85 -7.85 8.73
CA SER A 97 3.31 -7.45 10.03
C SER A 97 2.23 -6.41 9.83
N SER A 98 1.26 -6.40 10.74
CA SER A 98 0.23 -5.38 10.78
C SER A 98 0.01 -4.87 12.20
N ARG A 99 -0.46 -3.62 12.29
CA ARG A 99 -0.97 -3.05 13.54
C ARG A 99 -2.06 -2.03 13.24
N VAL A 100 -2.90 -1.78 14.23
CA VAL A 100 -3.93 -0.74 14.18
C VAL A 100 -3.59 0.32 15.21
N GLU A 101 -3.55 1.58 14.79
CA GLU A 101 -3.33 2.73 15.66
C GLU A 101 -4.63 3.55 15.76
N GLN A 102 -4.96 3.98 16.98
CA GLN A 102 -6.05 4.93 17.22
C GLN A 102 -5.49 6.35 17.10
N VAL A 103 -6.12 7.18 16.26
CA VAL A 103 -5.65 8.53 15.95
C VAL A 103 -6.78 9.54 16.10
N ASN A 104 -6.48 10.71 16.65
CA ASN A 104 -7.40 11.83 16.61
C ASN A 104 -7.36 12.55 15.24
N PRO A 105 -8.33 13.43 14.93
CA PRO A 105 -8.40 14.11 13.63
C PRO A 105 -7.13 14.91 13.26
N ASP A 106 -6.47 15.56 14.22
CA ASP A 106 -5.27 16.37 13.97
C ASP A 106 -4.06 15.48 13.66
N GLN A 107 -3.92 14.37 14.38
CA GLN A 107 -2.91 13.35 14.11
C GLN A 107 -3.11 12.73 12.72
N LEU A 108 -4.36 12.50 12.33
CA LEU A 108 -4.68 11.95 11.03
C LEU A 108 -4.36 12.93 9.90
N ALA A 109 -4.72 14.21 10.05
CA ALA A 109 -4.36 15.25 9.09
C ALA A 109 -2.84 15.36 8.90
N ALA A 110 -2.10 15.41 10.02
CA ALA A 110 -0.64 15.47 10.00
C ALA A 110 -0.01 14.22 9.37
N LEU A 111 -0.57 13.03 9.62
CA LEU A 111 -0.13 11.79 8.98
C LEU A 111 -0.32 11.85 7.47
N VAL A 112 -1.48 12.31 6.99
CA VAL A 112 -1.78 12.40 5.55
C VAL A 112 -0.81 13.35 4.85
N GLU A 113 -0.49 14.50 5.45
CA GLU A 113 0.52 15.42 4.92
C GLU A 113 1.91 14.79 4.87
N GLN A 114 2.32 14.09 5.93
CA GLN A 114 3.59 13.36 5.98
C GLN A 114 3.67 12.25 4.91
N LEU A 115 2.56 11.53 4.68
CA LEU A 115 2.50 10.50 3.63
C LEU A 115 2.63 11.11 2.24
N SER A 116 1.97 12.24 1.95
CA SER A 116 2.15 12.96 0.70
C SER A 116 3.60 13.39 0.47
N ALA A 117 4.27 13.95 1.49
CA ALA A 117 5.69 14.29 1.38
C ALA A 117 6.56 13.04 1.13
N ARG A 118 6.35 11.97 1.92
CA ARG A 118 7.12 10.72 1.82
C ARG A 118 6.96 10.05 0.45
N VAL A 119 5.74 9.98 -0.09
CA VAL A 119 5.50 9.41 -1.43
C VAL A 119 6.21 10.24 -2.50
N THR A 120 6.19 11.57 -2.40
CA THR A 120 6.89 12.45 -3.34
C THR A 120 8.41 12.23 -3.32
N GLU A 121 9.00 12.21 -2.12
CA GLU A 121 10.43 11.96 -1.92
C GLU A 121 10.83 10.58 -2.43
N GLN A 122 10.05 9.55 -2.09
CA GLN A 122 10.37 8.18 -2.45
C GLN A 122 10.21 7.92 -3.96
N LEU A 123 9.20 8.49 -4.61
CA LEU A 123 9.09 8.46 -6.08
C LEU A 123 10.32 9.06 -6.77
N ALA A 124 10.89 10.13 -6.22
CA ALA A 124 12.09 10.77 -6.75
C ALA A 124 13.35 9.87 -6.65
N THR A 125 13.34 8.87 -5.77
CA THR A 125 14.41 7.86 -5.66
C THR A 125 14.24 6.68 -6.63
N GLY A 126 13.15 6.63 -7.39
CA GLY A 126 12.86 5.56 -8.36
C GLY A 126 12.14 4.34 -7.79
N HIS A 127 11.79 4.35 -6.50
CA HIS A 127 11.03 3.27 -5.88
C HIS A 127 9.51 3.44 -6.12
N PRO A 128 8.76 2.37 -6.42
CA PRO A 128 7.34 2.45 -6.71
C PRO A 128 6.53 2.81 -5.46
N CYS A 129 5.82 3.93 -5.50
CA CYS A 129 4.94 4.37 -4.42
C CYS A 129 3.62 4.85 -5.01
N VAL A 130 2.54 4.70 -4.26
CA VAL A 130 1.23 5.19 -4.67
C VAL A 130 0.44 5.65 -3.47
N MET A 131 -0.29 6.75 -3.61
CA MET A 131 -1.24 7.24 -2.62
C MET A 131 -2.56 7.55 -3.33
N GLY A 132 -3.67 7.14 -2.72
CA GLY A 132 -5.00 7.40 -3.20
C GLY A 132 -5.81 8.15 -2.15
N ARG A 133 -6.56 9.18 -2.56
CA ARG A 133 -7.53 9.91 -1.75
C ARG A 133 -8.95 9.57 -2.21
N PHE A 134 -9.88 9.41 -1.27
CA PHE A 134 -11.28 9.21 -1.62
C PHE A 134 -12.00 10.55 -1.84
N PRO A 135 -12.90 10.65 -2.83
CA PRO A 135 -13.70 11.84 -3.05
C PRO A 135 -14.53 12.21 -1.82
N GLY A 136 -14.45 13.47 -1.41
CA GLY A 136 -15.24 14.02 -0.30
C GLY A 136 -14.70 13.72 1.10
N GLU A 137 -13.67 12.89 1.24
CA GLU A 137 -13.04 12.52 2.52
C GLU A 137 -11.51 12.69 2.42
N PRO A 138 -10.96 13.91 2.60
CA PRO A 138 -9.56 14.22 2.29
C PRO A 138 -8.54 13.48 3.15
N HIS A 139 -8.96 13.00 4.33
CA HIS A 139 -8.14 12.21 5.24
C HIS A 139 -8.38 10.71 5.14
N ALA A 140 -9.32 10.27 4.30
CA ALA A 140 -9.43 8.87 3.90
C ALA A 140 -8.43 8.65 2.77
N VAL A 141 -7.39 7.89 3.06
CA VAL A 141 -6.29 7.60 2.13
C VAL A 141 -5.88 6.16 2.22
N THR A 142 -5.36 5.64 1.12
CA THR A 142 -4.54 4.42 1.13
C THR A 142 -3.22 4.75 0.46
N ALA A 143 -2.12 4.48 1.17
CA ALA A 143 -0.78 4.76 0.69
C ALA A 143 0.09 3.50 0.76
N ILE A 144 0.95 3.33 -0.24
CA ILE A 144 1.99 2.31 -0.30
C ILE A 144 3.30 3.02 -0.59
N VAL A 145 4.29 2.84 0.27
CA VAL A 145 5.64 3.35 0.09
C VAL A 145 6.59 2.17 0.08
N SER A 146 7.32 1.98 -1.01
CA SER A 146 8.32 0.92 -1.12
C SER A 146 9.74 1.46 -0.96
N GLU A 147 10.60 0.60 -0.44
CA GLU A 147 12.01 0.84 -0.24
C GLU A 147 12.77 -0.41 -0.68
N SER A 148 14.01 -0.24 -1.12
CA SER A 148 14.89 -1.37 -1.40
C SER A 148 16.26 -1.18 -0.78
N THR A 149 16.86 -2.30 -0.41
CA THR A 149 18.25 -2.44 0.00
C THR A 149 18.89 -3.52 -0.84
N ASP A 150 20.21 -3.67 -0.75
CA ASP A 150 20.92 -4.74 -1.45
C ASP A 150 20.36 -6.14 -1.11
N ASP A 151 19.83 -6.31 0.10
CA ASP A 151 19.35 -7.59 0.64
C ASP A 151 17.83 -7.79 0.58
N SER A 152 17.03 -6.75 0.30
CA SER A 152 15.57 -6.88 0.38
C SER A 152 14.80 -5.83 -0.41
N ILE A 153 13.56 -6.15 -0.75
CA ILE A 153 12.54 -5.18 -1.15
C ILE A 153 11.49 -5.15 -0.04
N SER A 154 11.11 -3.95 0.38
CA SER A 154 10.13 -3.76 1.45
C SER A 154 9.09 -2.72 1.06
N TRP A 155 7.92 -2.81 1.68
CA TRP A 155 6.89 -1.80 1.56
C TRP A 155 6.15 -1.61 2.87
N HIS A 156 5.70 -0.38 3.07
CA HIS A 156 4.82 0.01 4.14
C HIS A 156 3.50 0.48 3.55
N THR A 157 2.40 0.10 4.18
CA THR A 157 1.07 0.58 3.78
C THR A 157 0.35 1.25 4.93
N TRP A 158 -0.50 2.23 4.58
CA TRP A 158 -1.38 2.93 5.49
C TRP A 158 -2.78 2.94 4.91
N HIS A 159 -3.74 2.46 5.69
CA HIS A 159 -5.16 2.57 5.40
C HIS A 159 -5.79 3.43 6.49
N THR A 160 -6.31 4.60 6.13
CA THR A 160 -6.89 5.51 7.12
C THR A 160 -8.40 5.46 7.12
N TYR A 161 -8.98 5.46 8.32
CA TYR A 161 -10.40 5.39 8.56
C TYR A 161 -10.85 6.55 9.45
N PRO A 162 -11.08 7.76 8.88
CA PRO A 162 -11.37 8.96 9.67
C PRO A 162 -12.56 8.81 10.61
N LYS A 163 -13.60 8.09 10.19
CA LYS A 163 -14.83 7.86 10.97
C LYS A 163 -14.62 6.92 12.14
N ALA A 164 -13.75 5.92 11.97
CA ALA A 164 -13.40 4.96 13.00
C ALA A 164 -12.24 5.44 13.90
N ALA A 165 -11.61 6.57 13.58
CA ALA A 165 -10.40 7.06 14.25
C ALA A 165 -9.24 6.04 14.20
N GLU A 166 -9.16 5.27 13.10
CA GLU A 166 -8.21 4.15 12.93
C GLU A 166 -7.24 4.39 11.78
N VAL A 167 -6.01 3.92 11.96
CA VAL A 167 -5.04 3.72 10.90
C VAL A 167 -4.53 2.29 10.97
N VAL A 168 -4.70 1.54 9.88
CA VAL A 168 -4.05 0.23 9.74
C VAL A 168 -2.73 0.43 9.04
N ILE A 169 -1.67 -0.07 9.66
CA ILE A 169 -0.31 0.03 9.15
C ILE A 169 0.21 -1.37 8.91
N THR A 170 0.62 -1.67 7.69
CA THR A 170 1.33 -2.93 7.38
C THR A 170 2.78 -2.64 7.03
N SER A 171 3.64 -3.62 7.30
CA SER A 171 5.01 -3.65 6.83
C SER A 171 5.30 -5.02 6.30
N SER A 172 5.81 -5.05 5.08
CA SER A 172 6.16 -6.29 4.40
C SER A 172 7.56 -6.19 3.83
N ARG A 173 8.22 -7.34 3.75
CA ARG A 173 9.55 -7.47 3.18
C ARG A 173 9.66 -8.80 2.48
N ILE A 174 10.30 -8.78 1.32
CA ILE A 174 10.82 -9.97 0.67
C ILE A 174 12.35 -9.88 0.67
N ASP A 175 13.00 -10.92 1.18
CA ASP A 175 14.44 -11.05 1.11
C ASP A 175 14.85 -11.27 -0.35
N ARG A 176 15.84 -10.51 -0.83
CA ARG A 176 16.50 -10.81 -2.11
C ARG A 176 17.32 -12.06 -1.88
N GLY A 177 16.89 -13.17 -2.47
CA GLY A 177 17.56 -14.45 -2.26
C GLY A 177 19.04 -14.38 -2.65
N PRO A 178 19.95 -15.12 -1.98
CA PRO A 178 21.28 -15.33 -2.51
C PRO A 178 21.20 -16.15 -3.80
N VAL A 179 21.92 -15.73 -4.84
CA VAL A 179 22.39 -16.67 -5.86
C VAL A 179 23.23 -17.71 -5.12
N ALA A 180 22.72 -18.93 -4.98
CA ALA A 180 23.60 -20.06 -4.79
C ALA A 180 24.53 -20.09 -6.01
N ARG A 181 25.74 -19.54 -5.87
CA ARG A 181 26.81 -19.73 -6.85
C ARG A 181 27.38 -21.14 -6.63
N PRO A 182 27.22 -22.09 -7.57
CA PRO A 182 28.20 -23.15 -7.71
C PRO A 182 29.54 -22.61 -8.19
#